data_AF-A0A936NMS9-F1
#
_entry.id   AF-A0A936NMS9-F1
#
_cell.length_a   1.000
_cell.length_b   1.000
_cell.length_c   1.000
_cell.angle_alpha   90.00
_cell.angle_beta   90.00
_cell.angle_gamma   90.00
#
_symmetry.space_group_name_H-M   'P 1'
#
loop_
_entity.id
_entity.type
_entity.pdbx_description
1 polymer ?
#
loop_
_entity_poly.entity_id
_entity_poly.type
_entity_poly.pdbx_seq_one_letter_code
_entity_poly.pdbx_strand_id
1 'polypeptide(L)'
;MRSITDLVTTLTGQGVKIWAEGEKIQIEAPDDILTDEIIETIREHKPALLSLLALPCPSCGNPALIEQGEGWEHRSCSGHYDAWERTPGRRWRDLDARISDIFREALKSEAIQ
;
A
#
# COMPACT_ATOMS: atom_id res chain seq x y z
N MET A 1 -14.84 0.49 -25.71
CA MET A 1 -13.65 0.24 -24.86
C MET A 1 -14.03 0.62 -23.44
N ARG A 2 -14.02 -0.31 -22.49
CA ARG A 2 -14.12 0.05 -21.06
C ARG A 2 -12.75 0.59 -20.65
N SER A 3 -12.71 1.79 -20.06
CA SER A 3 -11.47 2.34 -19.51
C SER A 3 -11.09 1.60 -18.23
N ILE A 4 -9.81 1.61 -17.85
CA ILE A 4 -9.35 1.05 -16.57
C ILE A 4 -10.07 1.73 -15.40
N THR A 5 -10.36 3.02 -15.52
CA THR A 5 -11.13 3.76 -14.50
C THR A 5 -12.56 3.25 -14.36
N ASP A 6 -13.21 2.86 -15.48
CA ASP A 6 -14.53 2.22 -15.45
C ASP A 6 -14.49 0.85 -14.76
N LEU A 7 -13.42 0.07 -14.99
CA LEU A 7 -13.21 -1.21 -14.33
C LEU A 7 -13.11 -1.03 -12.81
N VAL A 8 -12.24 -0.13 -12.34
CA VAL A 8 -12.07 0.14 -10.90
C VAL A 8 -13.38 0.65 -10.30
N THR A 9 -14.07 1.57 -10.98
CA THR A 9 -15.36 2.11 -10.52
C THR A 9 -16.42 1.01 -10.40
N THR A 10 -16.47 0.09 -11.37
CA THR A 10 -17.40 -1.05 -11.36
C THR A 10 -17.11 -2.00 -10.20
N LEU A 11 -15.84 -2.37 -10.01
CA LEU A 11 -15.41 -3.26 -8.94
C LEU A 11 -15.69 -2.64 -7.56
N THR A 12 -15.35 -1.37 -7.36
CA THR A 12 -15.68 -0.66 -6.12
C THR A 12 -17.18 -0.53 -5.88
N GLY A 13 -17.97 -0.33 -6.93
CA GLY A 13 -19.44 -0.36 -6.84
C GLY A 13 -20.03 -1.70 -6.41
N GLN A 14 -19.29 -2.81 -6.62
CA GLN A 14 -19.65 -4.16 -6.19
C GLN A 14 -19.12 -4.50 -4.78
N GLY A 15 -18.54 -3.53 -4.07
CA GLY A 15 -17.97 -3.74 -2.74
C GLY A 15 -16.55 -4.30 -2.76
N VAL A 16 -15.89 -4.34 -3.92
CA VAL A 16 -14.49 -4.73 -4.03
C VAL A 16 -13.58 -3.57 -3.66
N LYS A 17 -12.71 -3.77 -2.67
CA LYS A 17 -11.65 -2.83 -2.34
C LYS A 17 -10.39 -3.25 -3.08
N ILE A 18 -9.81 -2.32 -3.83
CA ILE A 18 -8.56 -2.51 -4.56
C ILE A 18 -7.61 -1.39 -4.17
N TRP A 19 -6.37 -1.74 -3.84
CA TRP A 19 -5.31 -0.78 -3.55
C TRP A 19 -3.95 -1.30 -4.00
N ALA A 20 -3.02 -0.38 -4.24
CA ALA A 20 -1.63 -0.71 -4.50
C ALA A 20 -0.88 -0.88 -3.17
N GLU A 21 -0.20 -2.01 -3.02
CA GLU A 21 0.75 -2.27 -1.93
C GLU A 21 2.11 -2.60 -2.55
N GLY A 22 3.00 -1.64 -2.54
CA GLY A 22 4.27 -1.73 -3.23
C GLY A 22 4.10 -1.92 -4.73
N GLU A 23 4.69 -3.00 -5.26
CA GLU A 23 4.53 -3.46 -6.65
C GLU A 23 3.41 -4.51 -6.81
N LYS A 24 2.59 -4.69 -5.78
CA LYS A 24 1.47 -5.64 -5.75
C LYS A 24 0.15 -4.89 -5.73
N ILE A 25 -0.87 -5.53 -6.28
CA ILE A 25 -2.25 -5.06 -6.17
C ILE A 25 -2.91 -5.97 -5.14
N GLN A 26 -3.44 -5.38 -4.08
CA GLN A 26 -4.23 -6.06 -3.07
C GLN A 26 -5.71 -5.90 -3.42
N ILE A 27 -6.47 -6.97 -3.23
CA ILE A 27 -7.89 -7.03 -3.56
C ILE A 27 -8.61 -7.68 -2.39
N GLU A 28 -9.55 -6.96 -1.80
CA GLU A 28 -10.53 -7.49 -0.84
C GLU A 28 -11.89 -7.46 -1.53
N ALA A 29 -12.40 -8.64 -1.88
CA ALA A 29 -13.69 -8.81 -2.52
C ALA A 29 -14.48 -9.91 -1.81
N PRO A 30 -15.81 -9.91 -1.92
CA PRO A 30 -16.61 -11.10 -1.62
C PRO A 30 -16.21 -12.28 -2.53
N ASP A 31 -16.30 -13.52 -2.00
CA ASP A 31 -15.87 -14.74 -2.71
C ASP A 31 -16.55 -14.95 -4.08
N ASP A 32 -17.77 -14.43 -4.26
CA ASP A 32 -18.57 -14.58 -5.49
C ASP A 32 -18.12 -13.63 -6.62
N ILE A 33 -17.35 -12.57 -6.30
CA ILE A 33 -17.00 -11.50 -7.26
C ILE A 33 -15.64 -11.75 -7.92
N LEU A 34 -14.69 -12.41 -7.25
CA LEU A 34 -13.34 -12.64 -7.77
C LEU A 34 -13.31 -13.83 -8.74
N THR A 35 -13.83 -13.63 -9.95
CA THR A 35 -13.73 -14.63 -11.03
C THR A 35 -12.34 -14.62 -11.68
N ASP A 36 -11.96 -15.75 -12.30
CA ASP A 36 -10.69 -15.86 -13.03
C ASP A 36 -10.56 -14.79 -14.13
N GLU A 37 -11.65 -14.47 -14.82
CA GLU A 37 -11.69 -13.41 -15.85
C GLU A 37 -11.31 -12.03 -15.27
N ILE A 38 -11.79 -11.71 -14.06
CA ILE A 38 -11.45 -10.45 -13.38
C ILE A 38 -9.99 -10.46 -12.96
N ILE A 39 -9.49 -11.59 -12.45
CA ILE A 39 -8.08 -11.74 -12.05
C ILE A 39 -7.15 -11.59 -13.26
N GLU A 40 -7.48 -12.19 -14.40
CA GLU A 40 -6.71 -12.05 -15.64
C GLU A 40 -6.71 -10.60 -16.13
N THR A 41 -7.88 -9.95 -16.15
CA THR A 41 -8.02 -8.54 -16.54
C THR A 41 -7.15 -7.63 -15.65
N ILE A 42 -7.14 -7.87 -14.34
CA ILE A 42 -6.30 -7.11 -13.40
C ILE A 42 -4.81 -7.35 -13.64
N ARG A 43 -4.41 -8.57 -13.98
CA ARG A 43 -3.01 -8.90 -14.30
C ARG A 43 -2.56 -8.23 -15.59
N GLU A 44 -3.37 -8.26 -16.65
CA GLU A 44 -3.07 -7.60 -17.92
C GLU A 44 -2.90 -6.09 -17.76
N HIS A 45 -3.71 -5.47 -16.90
CA HIS A 45 -3.67 -4.04 -16.63
C HIS A 45 -2.85 -3.64 -15.40
N LYS A 46 -2.10 -4.56 -14.78
CA LYS A 46 -1.35 -4.33 -13.54
C LYS A 46 -0.53 -3.02 -13.51
N PRO A 47 0.34 -2.71 -14.49
CA PRO A 47 1.15 -1.49 -14.42
C PRO A 47 0.33 -0.19 -14.48
N ALA A 48 -0.77 -0.21 -15.25
CA ALA A 48 -1.68 0.92 -15.34
C ALA A 48 -2.54 1.05 -14.08
N LEU A 49 -2.97 -0.07 -13.47
CA LEU A 49 -3.67 -0.09 -12.20
C LEU A 49 -2.78 0.40 -11.06
N LEU A 50 -1.53 -0.03 -10.97
CA LEU A 50 -0.58 0.48 -9.97
C LEU A 50 -0.40 2.00 -10.10
N SER A 51 -0.29 2.51 -11.32
CA SER A 51 -0.17 3.96 -11.56
C SER A 51 -1.44 4.72 -11.18
N LEU A 52 -2.62 4.14 -11.42
CA LEU A 52 -3.92 4.75 -11.10
C LEU A 52 -4.22 4.74 -9.59
N LEU A 53 -3.84 3.66 -8.90
CA LEU A 53 -4.12 3.44 -7.48
C LEU A 53 -3.07 4.03 -6.55
N ALA A 54 -1.88 4.34 -7.06
CA ALA A 54 -0.83 4.97 -6.28
C ALA A 54 -1.22 6.41 -5.92
N LEU A 55 -1.08 6.74 -4.63
CA LEU A 55 -1.23 8.11 -4.18
C LEU A 55 -0.08 8.97 -4.73
N PRO A 56 -0.35 10.17 -5.26
CA PRO A 56 0.71 11.05 -5.73
C PRO A 56 1.57 11.52 -4.56
N CYS A 57 2.88 11.47 -4.74
CA CYS A 57 3.85 12.05 -3.82
C CYS A 57 3.61 13.55 -3.69
N PRO A 58 3.43 14.09 -2.47
CA PRO A 58 3.18 15.52 -2.28
C PRO A 58 4.37 16.40 -2.71
N SER A 59 5.58 15.84 -2.75
CA SER A 59 6.80 16.57 -3.11
C SER A 59 7.04 16.64 -4.62
N CYS A 60 6.79 15.57 -5.37
CA CYS A 60 7.16 15.47 -6.80
C CYS A 60 6.02 15.03 -7.72
N GLY A 61 4.84 14.70 -7.21
CA GLY A 61 3.68 14.27 -7.99
C GLY A 61 3.77 12.84 -8.56
N ASN A 62 4.92 12.17 -8.45
CA ASN A 62 5.08 10.78 -8.87
C ASN A 62 4.30 9.83 -7.95
N PRO A 63 3.85 8.67 -8.46
CA PRO A 63 3.18 7.67 -7.64
C PRO A 63 4.07 7.23 -6.47
N ALA A 64 3.56 7.36 -5.25
CA ALA A 64 4.22 6.91 -4.04
C ALA A 64 3.96 5.40 -3.84
N LEU A 65 5.00 4.69 -3.44
CA LEU A 65 4.94 3.32 -2.95
C LEU A 65 4.26 3.32 -1.58
N ILE A 66 3.26 2.46 -1.39
CA ILE A 66 2.59 2.28 -0.11
C ILE A 66 2.87 0.86 0.37
N GLU A 67 3.49 0.71 1.52
CA GLU A 67 3.69 -0.58 2.19
C GLU A 67 2.82 -0.58 3.45
N GLN A 68 2.09 -1.66 3.71
CA GLN A 68 1.26 -1.77 4.91
C GLN A 68 1.74 -2.92 5.77
N GLY A 69 1.61 -2.76 7.08
CA GLY A 69 1.75 -3.83 8.05
C GLY A 69 0.71 -3.72 9.16
N GLU A 70 0.83 -4.52 10.21
CA GLU A 70 -0.19 -4.56 11.25
C GLU A 70 -0.26 -3.22 12.02
N GLY A 71 -1.22 -2.37 11.64
CA GLY A 71 -1.47 -1.08 12.30
C GLY A 71 -0.56 0.07 11.86
N TRP A 72 0.16 -0.09 10.75
CA TRP A 72 0.97 0.96 10.15
C TRP A 72 0.88 0.97 8.62
N GLU A 73 1.10 2.16 8.04
CA GLU A 73 1.25 2.39 6.61
C GLU A 73 2.56 3.16 6.40
N HIS A 74 3.42 2.71 5.51
CA HIS A 74 4.62 3.41 5.08
C HIS A 74 4.40 3.90 3.65
N ARG A 75 4.61 5.18 3.42
CA ARG A 75 4.51 5.81 2.11
C ARG A 75 5.88 6.34 1.73
N SER A 76 6.47 5.76 0.71
CA SER A 76 7.78 6.17 0.20
C SER A 76 7.74 6.51 -1.29
N CYS A 77 8.55 7.47 -1.70
CA CYS A 77 8.78 7.83 -3.10
C CYS A 77 10.28 7.97 -3.30
N SER A 78 10.82 7.42 -4.40
CA SER A 78 12.23 7.23 -4.78
C SER A 78 13.17 8.43 -4.55
N GLY A 79 13.38 8.82 -3.29
CA GLY A 79 14.27 9.91 -2.86
C GLY A 79 13.62 11.20 -2.34
N HIS A 80 12.29 11.31 -2.22
CA HIS A 80 11.65 12.62 -1.90
C HIS A 80 10.58 12.62 -0.80
N TYR A 81 10.06 11.45 -0.45
CA TYR A 81 9.00 11.34 0.54
C TYR A 81 9.14 9.98 1.22
N ASP A 82 9.17 9.97 2.54
CA ASP A 82 9.22 8.79 3.40
C ASP A 82 8.40 9.15 4.64
N ALA A 83 7.20 8.60 4.75
CA ALA A 83 6.24 8.93 5.77
C ALA A 83 5.57 7.68 6.33
N TRP A 84 5.41 7.63 7.65
CA TRP A 84 4.84 6.48 8.34
C TRP A 84 3.56 6.87 9.09
N GLU A 85 2.45 6.38 8.55
CA GLU A 85 1.06 6.38 8.99
C GLU A 85 0.76 5.44 10.18
N ARG A 86 0.05 5.89 11.22
CA ARG A 86 -0.71 4.95 12.09
C ARG A 86 -2.10 4.78 11.51
N THR A 87 -2.53 3.55 11.26
CA THR A 87 -3.90 3.30 10.80
C THR A 87 -4.88 3.45 11.96
N PRO A 88 -5.86 4.37 11.91
CA PRO A 88 -6.84 4.54 12.99
C PRO A 88 -7.62 3.24 13.21
N GLY A 89 -7.79 2.82 14.47
CA GLY A 89 -8.66 1.70 14.84
C GLY A 89 -8.00 0.32 14.97
N ARG A 90 -6.69 0.15 14.76
CA ARG A 90 -5.97 -1.10 15.06
C ARG A 90 -5.14 -1.01 16.34
N ARG A 91 -5.26 -2.03 17.21
CA ARG A 91 -4.59 -2.14 18.51
C ARG A 91 -3.34 -3.00 18.36
N TRP A 92 -2.20 -2.50 18.78
CA TRP A 92 -0.91 -3.21 18.71
C TRP A 92 -0.89 -4.34 19.75
N ARG A 93 -0.43 -5.54 19.37
CA ARG A 93 0.30 -6.40 20.30
C ARG A 93 1.76 -5.98 20.20
N ASP A 94 2.44 -5.79 21.33
CA ASP A 94 3.80 -5.25 21.48
C ASP A 94 4.93 -6.12 20.86
N LEU A 95 4.79 -6.61 19.62
CA LEU A 95 5.78 -7.46 18.96
C LEU A 95 6.51 -6.81 17.78
N ASP A 96 6.07 -5.63 17.31
CA ASP A 96 6.65 -4.94 16.15
C ASP A 96 7.10 -3.51 16.48
N ALA A 97 7.89 -3.34 17.55
CA ALA A 97 8.71 -2.13 17.68
C ALA A 97 9.47 -1.91 16.35
N ARG A 98 9.43 -0.67 15.83
CA ARG A 98 10.02 -0.36 14.52
C ARG A 98 11.47 -0.83 14.47
N ILE A 99 11.87 -1.45 13.35
CA ILE A 99 13.29 -1.68 13.04
C ILE A 99 14.11 -0.39 13.22
N SER A 100 13.53 0.79 12.93
CA SER A 100 14.19 2.08 13.15
C SER A 100 14.32 2.53 14.62
N ASP A 101 13.49 2.00 15.53
CA ASP A 101 13.64 2.22 16.96
C ASP A 101 14.68 1.26 17.57
N ILE A 102 14.75 0.01 17.07
CA ILE A 102 15.82 -0.96 17.40
C ILE A 102 17.21 -0.38 17.04
N PHE A 103 17.37 0.20 15.84
CA PHE A 103 18.66 0.76 15.42
C PHE A 103 19.02 2.07 16.15
N ARG A 104 18.04 2.91 16.50
CA ARG A 104 18.28 4.20 17.18
C ARG A 104 18.59 4.01 18.67
N GLU A 105 18.12 2.94 19.31
CA GLU A 105 18.49 2.58 20.68
C GLU A 105 19.82 1.81 20.75
N ALA A 106 20.13 0.92 19.80
CA ALA A 106 21.42 0.23 19.73
C ALA A 106 22.61 1.21 19.57
N LEU A 107 22.49 2.22 18.69
CA LEU A 107 23.54 3.23 18.49
C LEU A 107 23.74 4.18 19.68
N LYS A 108 22.75 4.33 20.57
CA LYS A 108 22.90 5.11 21.80
C LYS A 108 23.63 4.33 22.91
N SER A 109 23.78 3.02 22.76
CA SER A 109 24.31 2.11 23.80
C SER A 109 25.83 1.92 23.72
N GLU A 110 26.47 2.20 22.58
CA GLU A 110 27.93 2.05 22.38
C GLU A 110 28.72 3.36 22.49
N ALA A 111 28.07 4.48 22.83
CA ALA A 111 28.72 5.78 23.00
C ALA A 111 29.17 6.07 24.44
N ILE A 112 29.07 5.09 25.35
CA ILE A 112 29.58 5.18 26.72
C ILE A 112 30.28 3.88 27.07
N GLN A 113 31.56 3.78 26.73
CA GLN A 113 32.60 3.13 27.53
C GLN A 113 33.97 3.69 27.16
#